data_AF-A0AB32TU08-F1
#
_entry.id   AF-A0AB32TU08-F1
#
_cell.length_a   1.000
_cell.length_b   1.000
_cell.length_c   1.000
_cell.angle_alpha   90.00
_cell.angle_beta   90.00
_cell.angle_gamma   90.00
#
_symmetry.space_group_name_H-M   'P 1'
#
loop_
_entity.id
_entity.type
_entity.pdbx_description
1 polymer ?
#
loop_
_entity_poly.entity_id
_entity_poly.type
_entity_poly.pdbx_seq_one_letter_code
_entity_poly.pdbx_strand_id
1 'polypeptide(L)'
;MAMGILSRLTCDLVWFVRADELSSSPNTRHQWRLYGYLIAYLVSITGHRPGVFQNLLIQEVVSARRSSDGLSFVINAETHKTNQTYGAAQLAVTSEEYEWFNRFLEVRSSLPGGNAARYFFFTSRPASCKNLNQYFQIAWAEMKLPGCPTFTDVRSSIATHIKHAHTGDLRAKLSDFMAHDTGTSDRYYAMNLTASQAMSYRHWFEQALCASPGDNQTDGRPPSEKKVAKRSSQASRLSSNSKRRKLLQFPPLNKIE
;
A
#
# COMPACT_ATOMS: atom_id res chain seq x y z
N MET A 1 13.06 12.79 0.22
CA MET A 1 14.20 11.97 -0.19
C MET A 1 14.65 10.99 0.92
N ALA A 2 13.75 10.55 1.81
CA ALA A 2 14.10 9.68 2.95
C ALA A 2 13.24 8.39 3.03
N MET A 3 12.24 8.23 2.16
CA MET A 3 11.23 7.16 2.29
C MET A 3 11.76 5.77 1.89
N GLY A 4 12.61 5.68 0.87
CA GLY A 4 13.14 4.38 0.40
C GLY A 4 14.08 3.71 1.39
N ILE A 5 15.02 4.47 1.97
CA ILE A 5 16.10 3.94 2.83
C ILE A 5 15.64 3.77 4.28
N LEU A 6 14.74 4.63 4.79
CA LEU A 6 14.17 4.41 6.12
C LEU A 6 13.26 3.18 6.16
N SER A 7 12.59 2.82 5.05
CA SER A 7 11.58 1.74 5.09
C SER A 7 12.17 0.36 5.35
N ARG A 8 13.28 -0.04 4.71
CA ARG A 8 13.81 -1.40 4.88
C ARG A 8 14.42 -1.62 6.26
N LEU A 9 15.44 -0.83 6.63
CA LEU A 9 16.17 -1.06 7.89
C LEU A 9 15.33 -0.83 9.15
N THR A 10 14.42 0.14 9.14
CA THR A 10 13.57 0.35 10.32
C THR A 10 12.42 -0.64 10.39
N CYS A 11 11.88 -1.09 9.26
CA CYS A 11 10.75 -2.03 9.29
C CYS A 11 11.20 -3.47 9.51
N ASP A 12 12.35 -3.91 9.00
CA ASP A 12 12.84 -5.27 9.22
C ASP A 12 13.07 -5.51 10.72
N LEU A 13 13.91 -4.67 11.34
CA LEU A 13 14.23 -4.76 12.77
C LEU A 13 13.00 -4.60 13.66
N VAL A 14 12.13 -3.64 13.34
CA VAL A 14 10.95 -3.41 14.15
C VAL A 14 9.93 -4.53 13.93
N TRP A 15 9.80 -5.08 12.73
CA TRP A 15 8.93 -6.23 12.50
C TRP A 15 9.34 -7.42 13.36
N PHE A 16 10.61 -7.81 13.32
CA PHE A 16 11.10 -8.94 14.12
C PHE A 16 10.78 -8.75 15.61
N VAL A 17 11.12 -7.58 16.16
CA VAL A 17 10.84 -7.28 17.58
C VAL A 17 9.34 -7.31 17.87
N ARG A 18 8.49 -6.74 17.01
CA ARG A 18 7.04 -6.69 17.24
C ARG A 18 6.35 -8.04 17.04
N ALA A 19 6.82 -8.85 16.10
CA ALA A 19 6.33 -10.21 15.89
C ALA A 19 6.69 -11.10 17.08
N ASP A 20 7.91 -11.00 17.61
CA ASP A 20 8.34 -11.74 18.80
C ASP A 20 7.58 -11.29 20.06
N GLU A 21 7.34 -9.98 20.23
CA GLU A 21 6.47 -9.44 21.30
C GLU A 21 5.03 -9.97 21.20
N LEU A 22 4.49 -10.08 19.98
CA LEU A 22 3.14 -10.61 19.75
C LEU A 22 3.08 -12.12 20.04
N SER A 23 4.08 -12.88 19.61
CA SER A 23 4.19 -14.32 19.88
C SER A 23 4.33 -14.60 21.38
N SER A 24 5.11 -13.80 22.09
CA SER A 24 5.39 -13.98 23.52
C SER A 24 4.25 -13.50 24.41
N SER A 25 3.48 -12.51 23.97
CA SER A 25 2.36 -11.94 24.74
C SER A 25 1.26 -11.47 23.79
N PRO A 26 0.45 -12.40 23.25
CA PRO A 26 -0.59 -12.06 22.30
C PRO A 26 -1.64 -11.17 22.95
N ASN A 27 -1.67 -9.90 22.54
CA ASN A 27 -2.67 -8.96 22.98
C ASN A 27 -2.99 -7.97 21.86
N THR A 28 -4.13 -7.31 22.03
CA THR A 28 -4.67 -6.38 21.05
C THR A 28 -3.76 -5.17 20.81
N ARG A 29 -3.02 -4.70 21.82
CA ARG A 29 -2.07 -3.58 21.66
C ARG A 29 -0.88 -3.97 20.77
N HIS A 30 -0.29 -5.15 20.99
CA HIS A 30 0.79 -5.66 20.14
C HIS A 30 0.30 -5.89 18.70
N GLN A 31 -0.91 -6.44 18.53
CA GLN A 31 -1.54 -6.60 17.21
C GLN A 31 -1.66 -5.26 16.47
N TRP A 32 -2.15 -4.21 17.13
CA TRP A 32 -2.32 -2.90 16.49
C TRP A 32 -1.00 -2.25 16.10
N ARG A 33 0.04 -2.39 16.93
CA ARG A 33 1.38 -1.89 16.60
C ARG A 33 1.93 -2.62 15.39
N LEU A 34 1.84 -3.96 15.40
CA LEU A 34 2.24 -4.80 14.26
C LEU A 34 1.54 -4.34 12.97
N TYR A 35 0.23 -4.10 13.01
CA TYR A 35 -0.52 -3.57 11.88
C TYR A 35 0.01 -2.21 11.41
N GLY A 36 0.29 -1.29 12.33
CA GLY A 36 0.83 0.03 12.01
C GLY A 36 2.16 -0.04 11.25
N TYR A 37 3.10 -0.85 11.74
CA TYR A 37 4.42 -1.02 11.12
C TYR A 37 4.35 -1.71 9.75
N LEU A 38 3.59 -2.81 9.64
CA LEU A 38 3.43 -3.50 8.36
C LEU A 38 2.83 -2.60 7.29
N ILE A 39 1.81 -1.84 7.66
CA ILE A 39 1.17 -0.91 6.74
C ILE A 39 2.11 0.23 6.36
N ALA A 40 2.87 0.78 7.31
CA ALA A 40 3.84 1.81 7.00
C ALA A 40 4.86 1.32 5.97
N TYR A 41 5.32 0.08 6.12
CA TYR A 41 6.18 -0.58 5.16
C TYR A 41 5.50 -0.75 3.79
N LEU A 42 4.38 -1.47 3.76
CA LEU A 42 3.70 -1.83 2.51
C LEU A 42 3.27 -0.61 1.70
N VAL A 43 2.75 0.44 2.36
CA VAL A 43 2.37 1.69 1.68
C VAL A 43 3.61 2.38 1.10
N SER A 44 4.75 2.31 1.77
CA SER A 44 5.99 2.93 1.31
C SER A 44 6.59 2.24 0.09
N ILE A 45 6.42 0.92 -0.05
CA ILE A 45 6.97 0.13 -1.17
C ILE A 45 6.00 -0.14 -2.32
N THR A 46 4.69 0.00 -2.09
CA THR A 46 3.67 -0.27 -3.13
C THR A 46 2.85 0.95 -3.51
N GLY A 47 2.76 1.92 -2.60
CA GLY A 47 1.88 3.06 -2.77
C GLY A 47 0.40 2.71 -2.87
N HIS A 48 -0.08 1.53 -2.43
CA HIS A 48 -1.49 1.11 -2.58
C HIS A 48 -2.49 1.88 -1.72
N ARG A 49 -3.75 1.94 -2.15
CA ARG A 49 -4.84 2.65 -1.45
C ARG A 49 -5.15 1.93 -0.12
N PRO A 50 -5.64 2.63 0.92
CA PRO A 50 -6.03 2.02 2.20
C PRO A 50 -7.00 0.85 2.03
N GLY A 51 -7.95 0.99 1.09
CA GLY A 51 -8.97 -0.02 0.83
C GLY A 51 -8.42 -1.36 0.30
N VAL A 52 -7.21 -1.39 -0.25
CA VAL A 52 -6.53 -2.65 -0.61
C VAL A 52 -6.20 -3.41 0.66
N PHE A 53 -5.51 -2.77 1.61
CA PHE A 53 -5.11 -3.40 2.87
C PHE A 53 -6.29 -3.72 3.78
N GLN A 54 -7.25 -2.80 3.91
CA GLN A 54 -8.43 -3.02 4.76
C GLN A 54 -9.24 -4.25 4.33
N ASN A 55 -9.22 -4.61 3.05
CA ASN A 55 -10.01 -5.72 2.56
C ASN A 55 -9.17 -6.94 2.18
N LEU A 56 -7.85 -6.92 2.46
CA LEU A 56 -6.96 -8.05 2.24
C LEU A 56 -7.46 -9.27 3.01
N LEU A 57 -7.69 -10.37 2.32
CA LEU A 57 -8.19 -11.62 2.90
C LEU A 57 -7.05 -12.51 3.35
N ILE A 58 -7.28 -13.31 4.39
CA ILE A 58 -6.32 -14.34 4.81
C ILE A 58 -6.06 -15.34 3.67
N GLN A 59 -7.12 -15.73 2.95
CA GLN A 59 -6.99 -16.67 1.83
C GLN A 59 -6.15 -16.11 0.68
N GLU A 60 -6.21 -14.79 0.42
CA GLU A 60 -5.38 -14.14 -0.60
C GLU A 60 -3.89 -14.18 -0.21
N VAL A 61 -3.59 -14.03 1.09
CA VAL A 61 -2.24 -14.16 1.63
C VAL A 61 -1.76 -15.59 1.55
N VAL A 62 -2.54 -16.57 2.03
CA VAL A 62 -2.20 -18.00 2.00
C VAL A 62 -2.01 -18.51 0.57
N SER A 63 -2.79 -17.98 -0.38
CA SER A 63 -2.76 -18.37 -1.80
C SER A 63 -1.76 -17.53 -2.62
N ALA A 64 -0.81 -16.86 -1.97
CA ALA A 64 0.17 -16.05 -2.67
C ALA A 64 0.93 -16.88 -3.71
N ARG A 65 1.08 -16.31 -4.91
CA ARG A 65 1.80 -16.98 -6.00
C ARG A 65 3.29 -16.81 -5.80
N ARG A 66 3.99 -17.93 -5.63
CA ARG A 66 5.46 -17.99 -5.52
C ARG A 66 6.12 -17.87 -6.89
N SER A 67 7.27 -17.20 -6.96
CA SER A 67 8.14 -17.23 -8.15
C SER A 67 8.81 -18.59 -8.34
N SER A 68 9.29 -18.86 -9.56
CA SER A 68 9.99 -20.10 -9.90
C SER A 68 11.30 -20.29 -9.11
N ASP A 69 12.01 -19.21 -8.77
CA ASP A 69 13.20 -19.23 -7.91
C ASP A 69 12.87 -19.34 -6.42
N GLY A 70 11.59 -19.18 -6.07
CA GLY A 70 11.11 -19.22 -4.70
C GLY A 70 11.50 -18.04 -3.81
N LEU A 71 12.07 -16.98 -4.38
CA LEU A 71 12.57 -15.80 -3.65
C LEU A 71 11.55 -14.67 -3.51
N SER A 72 10.43 -14.76 -4.22
CA SER A 72 9.38 -13.75 -4.22
C SER A 72 7.98 -14.33 -4.26
N PHE A 73 7.04 -13.54 -3.77
CA PHE A 73 5.63 -13.88 -3.70
C PHE A 73 4.79 -12.71 -4.18
N VAL A 74 3.63 -13.02 -4.78
CA VAL A 74 2.60 -12.05 -5.12
C VAL A 74 1.30 -12.42 -4.45
N ILE A 75 0.85 -11.53 -3.58
CA ILE A 75 -0.48 -11.58 -2.96
C ILE A 75 -1.43 -10.77 -3.86
N ASN A 76 -2.47 -11.41 -4.36
CA ASN A 76 -3.49 -10.75 -5.18
C ASN A 76 -4.66 -10.32 -4.29
N ALA A 77 -4.81 -9.03 -4.03
CA ALA A 77 -5.94 -8.47 -3.29
C ALA A 77 -7.11 -8.18 -4.25
N GLU A 78 -8.02 -9.14 -4.37
CA GLU A 78 -9.17 -9.11 -5.28
C GLU A 78 -10.32 -8.29 -4.68
N THR A 79 -10.47 -8.28 -3.36
CA THR A 79 -11.66 -7.67 -2.76
C THR A 79 -11.46 -6.17 -2.50
N HIS A 80 -11.45 -5.32 -3.52
CA HIS A 80 -11.39 -3.86 -3.31
C HIS A 80 -12.36 -3.09 -4.22
N LYS A 81 -12.72 -1.85 -3.83
CA LYS A 81 -13.80 -1.04 -4.45
C LYS A 81 -13.70 -0.94 -5.98
N THR A 82 -12.49 -1.10 -6.52
CA THR A 82 -12.18 -0.89 -7.91
C THR A 82 -11.58 -2.13 -8.58
N ASN A 83 -11.73 -3.33 -8.00
CA ASN A 83 -11.26 -4.57 -8.64
C ASN A 83 -11.93 -4.79 -10.01
N GLN A 84 -13.23 -4.48 -10.10
CA GLN A 84 -13.95 -4.45 -11.37
C GLN A 84 -13.32 -3.50 -12.40
N THR A 85 -12.58 -2.47 -11.93
CA THR A 85 -11.99 -1.41 -12.75
C THR A 85 -10.47 -1.56 -12.97
N TYR A 86 -9.75 -2.33 -12.15
CA TYR A 86 -8.28 -2.40 -12.22
C TYR A 86 -7.72 -3.81 -12.14
N GLY A 87 -8.58 -4.83 -12.04
CA GLY A 87 -8.14 -6.16 -11.64
C GLY A 87 -7.61 -6.18 -10.21
N ALA A 88 -7.03 -7.31 -9.81
CA ALA A 88 -6.54 -7.50 -8.45
C ALA A 88 -5.35 -6.56 -8.17
N ALA A 89 -5.33 -5.95 -6.98
CA ALA A 89 -4.17 -5.19 -6.55
C ALA A 89 -3.07 -6.17 -6.14
N GLN A 90 -1.87 -6.06 -6.72
CA GLN A 90 -0.78 -6.99 -6.50
C GLN A 90 0.21 -6.44 -5.48
N LEU A 91 0.43 -7.19 -4.39
CA LEU A 91 1.50 -6.93 -3.42
C LEU A 91 2.65 -7.87 -3.74
N ALA A 92 3.72 -7.33 -4.32
CA ALA A 92 4.95 -8.07 -4.59
C ALA A 92 5.87 -7.98 -3.36
N VAL A 93 6.16 -9.13 -2.76
CA VAL A 93 6.95 -9.24 -1.52
C VAL A 93 8.10 -10.21 -1.70
N THR A 94 9.19 -9.99 -0.97
CA THR A 94 10.30 -10.95 -0.89
C THR A 94 9.88 -12.18 -0.09
N SER A 95 10.66 -13.26 -0.15
CA SER A 95 10.42 -14.43 0.70
C SER A 95 10.48 -14.10 2.19
N GLU A 96 11.38 -13.19 2.60
CA GLU A 96 11.50 -12.75 3.99
C GLU A 96 10.27 -11.95 4.44
N GLU A 97 9.78 -11.04 3.60
CA GLU A 97 8.58 -10.28 3.91
C GLU A 97 7.33 -11.15 3.88
N TYR A 98 7.27 -12.15 3.00
CA TYR A 98 6.17 -13.11 3.00
C TYR A 98 6.12 -13.90 4.32
N GLU A 99 7.29 -14.22 4.87
CA GLU A 99 7.39 -14.89 6.17
C GLU A 99 6.80 -14.05 7.31
N TRP A 100 6.84 -12.71 7.20
CA TRP A 100 6.15 -11.84 8.15
C TRP A 100 4.64 -12.10 8.18
N PHE A 101 4.02 -12.27 7.01
CA PHE A 101 2.60 -12.61 6.94
C PHE A 101 2.33 -13.97 7.58
N ASN A 102 3.15 -14.98 7.29
CA ASN A 102 2.99 -16.33 7.83
C ASN A 102 3.10 -16.35 9.36
N ARG A 103 4.13 -15.72 9.93
CA ARG A 103 4.28 -15.60 11.39
C ARG A 103 3.07 -14.96 12.05
N PHE A 104 2.52 -13.91 11.45
CA PHE A 104 1.28 -13.32 11.96
C PHE A 104 0.10 -14.30 11.88
N LEU A 105 -0.02 -15.06 10.79
CA LEU A 105 -1.09 -16.04 10.62
C LEU A 105 -0.99 -17.21 11.61
N GLU A 106 0.21 -17.56 12.07
CA GLU A 106 0.42 -18.59 13.10
C GLU A 106 -0.08 -18.14 14.46
N VAL A 107 0.21 -16.91 14.86
CA VAL A 107 -0.20 -16.38 16.17
C VAL A 107 -1.63 -15.86 16.20
N ARG A 108 -2.26 -15.61 15.05
CA ARG A 108 -3.58 -14.94 14.99
C ARG A 108 -4.65 -15.62 15.82
N SER A 109 -4.62 -16.95 15.95
CA SER A 109 -5.61 -17.75 16.67
C SER A 109 -5.67 -17.40 18.16
N SER A 110 -4.56 -16.91 18.72
CA SER A 110 -4.45 -16.45 20.10
C SER A 110 -4.97 -15.03 20.32
N LEU A 111 -5.30 -14.29 19.26
CA LEU A 111 -5.81 -12.92 19.34
C LEU A 111 -7.34 -12.88 19.32
N PRO A 112 -7.97 -11.93 20.02
CA PRO A 112 -9.42 -11.73 19.96
C PRO A 112 -9.91 -11.60 18.52
N GLY A 113 -10.85 -12.46 18.12
CA GLY A 113 -11.44 -12.49 16.77
C GLY A 113 -10.60 -13.22 15.72
N GLY A 114 -9.36 -13.62 16.01
CA GLY A 114 -8.44 -14.16 15.01
C GLY A 114 -8.79 -15.56 14.48
N ASN A 115 -9.42 -16.41 15.29
CA ASN A 115 -9.93 -17.71 14.85
C ASN A 115 -11.04 -17.58 13.78
N ALA A 116 -11.93 -16.62 13.94
CA ALA A 116 -13.05 -16.36 13.02
C ALA A 116 -12.71 -15.29 11.96
N ALA A 117 -11.46 -14.83 11.91
CA ALA A 117 -11.06 -13.76 11.02
C ALA A 117 -11.08 -14.22 9.55
N ARG A 118 -11.78 -13.46 8.72
CA ARG A 118 -11.73 -13.57 7.25
C ARG A 118 -10.67 -12.63 6.65
N TYR A 119 -10.52 -11.45 7.23
CA TYR A 119 -9.58 -10.42 6.79
C TYR A 119 -8.23 -10.63 7.47
N PHE A 120 -7.14 -10.35 6.76
CA PHE A 120 -5.79 -10.39 7.34
C PHE A 120 -5.65 -9.34 8.46
N PHE A 121 -6.12 -8.12 8.19
CA PHE A 121 -6.26 -7.09 9.21
C PHE A 121 -7.66 -7.16 9.82
N PHE A 122 -7.81 -7.95 10.88
CA PHE A 122 -9.09 -8.16 11.58
C PHE A 122 -9.19 -7.35 12.87
N THR A 123 -10.38 -7.41 13.49
CA THR A 123 -10.63 -6.88 14.84
C THR A 123 -11.17 -8.01 15.71
N SER A 124 -11.47 -7.74 16.98
CA SER A 124 -12.19 -8.71 17.83
C SER A 124 -13.56 -9.12 17.27
N ARG A 125 -14.13 -8.32 16.36
CA ARG A 125 -15.33 -8.63 15.60
C ARG A 125 -14.95 -9.19 14.22
N PRO A 126 -15.80 -10.03 13.59
CA PRO A 126 -15.56 -10.63 12.27
C PRO A 126 -15.70 -9.60 11.14
N ALA A 127 -14.91 -8.54 11.18
CA ALA A 127 -14.92 -7.40 10.28
C ALA A 127 -13.49 -6.95 9.98
N SER A 128 -13.33 -6.33 8.82
CA SER A 128 -12.08 -5.67 8.43
C SER A 128 -11.72 -4.55 9.41
N CYS A 129 -10.43 -4.40 9.71
CA CYS A 129 -9.92 -3.28 10.49
C CYS A 129 -10.02 -1.96 9.69
N LYS A 130 -10.94 -1.07 10.09
CA LYS A 130 -11.09 0.25 9.44
C LYS A 130 -10.13 1.31 10.00
N ASN A 131 -9.54 1.07 11.16
CA ASN A 131 -8.67 2.02 11.86
C ASN A 131 -7.18 1.92 11.47
N LEU A 132 -6.85 1.28 10.34
CA LEU A 132 -5.45 1.12 9.91
C LEU A 132 -4.69 2.45 9.81
N ASN A 133 -5.35 3.56 9.46
CA ASN A 133 -4.69 4.89 9.43
C ASN A 133 -4.23 5.34 10.81
N GLN A 134 -5.00 5.04 11.86
CA GLN A 134 -4.63 5.38 13.23
C GLN A 134 -3.41 4.56 13.66
N TYR A 135 -3.38 3.26 13.36
CA TYR A 135 -2.25 2.40 13.69
C TYR A 135 -0.98 2.78 12.91
N PHE A 136 -1.14 3.13 11.62
CA PHE A 136 -0.07 3.71 10.81
C PHE A 136 0.52 4.97 11.45
N GLN A 137 -0.32 5.91 11.90
CA GLN A 137 0.13 7.14 12.54
C GLN A 137 0.83 6.91 13.88
N ILE A 138 0.37 5.92 14.66
CA ILE A 138 1.04 5.51 15.90
C ILE A 138 2.44 4.97 15.57
N ALA A 139 2.55 4.04 14.61
CA ALA A 139 3.85 3.51 14.18
C ALA A 139 4.78 4.61 13.63
N TRP A 140 4.24 5.54 12.84
CA TRP A 140 4.97 6.71 12.33
C TRP A 140 5.59 7.55 13.45
N ALA A 141 4.80 7.85 14.47
CA ALA A 141 5.25 8.59 15.64
C ALA A 141 6.25 7.78 16.50
N GLU A 142 6.06 6.47 16.63
CA GLU A 142 6.99 5.58 17.33
C GLU A 142 8.36 5.50 16.63
N MET A 143 8.38 5.55 15.29
CA MET A 143 9.60 5.66 14.48
C MET A 143 10.27 7.04 14.54
N LYS A 144 9.72 7.99 15.30
CA LYS A 144 10.22 9.37 15.45
C LYS A 144 10.30 10.12 14.12
N LEU A 145 9.43 9.76 13.17
CA LEU A 145 9.31 10.46 11.90
C LEU A 145 8.48 11.73 12.09
N PRO A 146 8.82 12.83 11.41
CA PRO A 146 8.14 14.10 11.57
C PRO A 146 6.70 14.06 11.03
N GLY A 147 5.82 14.84 11.65
CA GLY A 147 4.42 15.00 11.22
C GLY A 147 3.50 13.82 11.61
N CYS A 148 2.30 13.82 11.04
CA CYS A 148 1.28 12.80 11.27
C CYS A 148 0.57 12.48 9.94
N PRO A 149 1.30 11.90 8.97
CA PRO A 149 0.74 11.67 7.65
C PRO A 149 -0.41 10.66 7.72
N THR A 150 -1.27 10.71 6.72
CA THR A 150 -2.21 9.66 6.37
C THR A 150 -1.64 8.80 5.25
N PHE A 151 -2.26 7.66 4.98
CA PHE A 151 -1.99 6.87 3.77
C PHE A 151 -2.05 7.72 2.50
N THR A 152 -3.00 8.65 2.44
CA THR A 152 -3.19 9.54 1.29
C THR A 152 -2.02 10.51 1.13
N ASP A 153 -1.47 11.01 2.24
CA ASP A 153 -0.31 11.90 2.21
C ASP A 153 0.93 11.17 1.69
N VAL A 154 1.18 9.96 2.17
CA VAL A 154 2.29 9.12 1.67
C VAL A 154 2.11 8.81 0.18
N ARG A 155 0.93 8.34 -0.23
CA ARG A 155 0.63 8.10 -1.64
C ARG A 155 0.81 9.33 -2.52
N SER A 156 0.34 10.47 -2.07
CA SER A 156 0.43 11.73 -2.82
C SER A 156 1.87 12.19 -2.92
N SER A 157 2.66 12.02 -1.86
CA SER A 157 4.11 12.28 -1.85
C SER A 157 4.84 11.40 -2.85
N ILE A 158 4.56 10.08 -2.84
CA ILE A 158 5.09 9.11 -3.81
C ILE A 158 4.73 9.51 -5.24
N ALA A 159 3.45 9.75 -5.52
CA ALA A 159 2.99 10.11 -6.87
C ALA A 159 3.61 11.44 -7.36
N THR A 160 3.78 12.40 -6.46
CA THR A 160 4.44 13.68 -6.75
C THR A 160 5.91 13.46 -7.04
N HIS A 161 6.62 12.68 -6.22
CA HIS A 161 8.03 12.38 -6.42
C HIS A 161 8.28 11.68 -7.75
N ILE A 162 7.51 10.62 -8.05
CA ILE A 162 7.59 9.89 -9.33
C ILE A 162 7.36 10.84 -10.52
N LYS A 163 6.38 11.75 -10.40
CA LYS A 163 6.08 12.76 -11.42
C LYS A 163 7.26 13.72 -11.67
N HIS A 164 8.07 14.02 -10.67
CA HIS A 164 9.20 14.95 -10.79
C HIS A 164 10.54 14.27 -11.12
N ALA A 165 10.73 13.01 -10.75
CA ALA A 165 11.99 12.29 -10.94
C ALA A 165 12.10 11.56 -12.30
N HIS A 166 10.97 11.26 -12.96
CA HIS A 166 10.96 10.39 -14.14
C HIS A 166 10.21 10.96 -15.34
N THR A 167 10.73 10.65 -16.53
CA THR A 167 10.12 10.93 -17.84
C THR A 167 8.99 9.93 -18.17
N GLY A 168 8.22 10.21 -19.22
CA GLY A 168 6.86 9.70 -19.46
C GLY A 168 6.63 8.18 -19.31
N ASP A 169 7.52 7.34 -19.80
CA ASP A 169 7.30 5.89 -19.86
C ASP A 169 7.35 5.22 -18.48
N LEU A 170 8.35 5.55 -17.67
CA LEU A 170 8.44 5.02 -16.30
C LEU A 170 7.33 5.60 -15.43
N ARG A 171 6.99 6.87 -15.63
CA ARG A 171 5.85 7.49 -14.95
C ARG A 171 4.53 6.78 -15.27
N ALA A 172 4.29 6.39 -16.53
CA ALA A 172 3.11 5.62 -16.93
C ALA A 172 3.07 4.27 -16.22
N LYS A 173 4.17 3.49 -16.30
CA LYS A 173 4.30 2.18 -15.64
C LYS A 173 4.04 2.24 -14.12
N LEU A 174 4.57 3.26 -13.45
CA LEU A 174 4.38 3.42 -12.01
C LEU A 174 2.98 3.93 -11.64
N SER A 175 2.40 4.83 -12.46
CA SER A 175 1.01 5.27 -12.29
C SER A 175 0.04 4.11 -12.43
N ASP A 176 0.29 3.22 -13.39
CA ASP A 176 -0.47 2.00 -13.62
C ASP A 176 -0.35 1.06 -12.41
N PHE A 177 0.88 0.84 -11.92
CA PHE A 177 1.13 0.02 -10.73
C PHE A 177 0.41 0.54 -9.47
N MET A 178 0.31 1.86 -9.31
CA MET A 178 -0.40 2.50 -8.19
C MET A 178 -1.93 2.66 -8.40
N ALA A 179 -2.45 2.19 -9.54
CA ALA A 179 -3.84 2.32 -10.00
C ALA A 179 -4.36 3.77 -10.02
N HIS A 180 -3.56 4.72 -10.51
CA HIS A 180 -3.84 6.16 -10.41
C HIS A 180 -4.75 6.75 -11.50
N ASP A 181 -4.92 6.10 -12.66
CA ASP A 181 -5.74 6.63 -13.77
C ASP A 181 -6.89 5.68 -14.16
N THR A 182 -8.12 6.22 -14.21
CA THR A 182 -9.34 5.51 -14.63
C THR A 182 -9.43 5.31 -16.14
N GLY A 183 -8.66 6.03 -16.96
CA GLY A 183 -8.74 5.99 -18.43
C GLY A 183 -7.94 4.88 -19.11
N THR A 184 -6.94 4.31 -18.42
CA THR A 184 -6.01 3.30 -18.99
C THR A 184 -6.37 1.85 -18.58
N SER A 185 -7.45 1.72 -17.82
CA SER A 185 -8.06 0.50 -17.28
C SER A 185 -8.22 -0.61 -18.33
N ASP A 186 -8.70 -0.29 -19.54
CA ASP A 186 -8.95 -1.26 -20.61
C ASP A 186 -7.69 -1.96 -21.18
N ARG A 187 -6.49 -1.46 -20.90
CA ARG A 187 -5.23 -2.06 -21.39
C ARG A 187 -4.66 -3.18 -20.51
N TYR A 188 -5.13 -3.33 -19.27
CA TYR A 188 -4.55 -4.27 -18.31
C TYR A 188 -5.49 -5.41 -17.88
N TYR A 189 -6.71 -5.47 -18.41
CA TYR A 189 -7.59 -6.64 -18.22
C TYR A 189 -7.20 -7.79 -19.14
N ALA A 190 -6.23 -8.61 -18.72
CA ALA A 190 -6.17 -10.04 -19.09
C ALA A 190 -5.13 -10.87 -18.32
N MET A 191 -4.14 -10.27 -17.64
CA MET A 191 -3.02 -11.07 -17.09
C MET A 191 -2.55 -10.57 -15.71
N ASN A 192 -2.90 -11.31 -14.65
CA ASN A 192 -2.26 -11.16 -13.35
C ASN A 192 -0.75 -11.38 -13.51
N LEU A 193 0.08 -10.33 -13.29
CA LEU A 193 1.54 -10.42 -13.46
C LEU A 193 2.11 -11.62 -12.69
N THR A 194 3.11 -12.30 -13.24
CA THR A 194 3.85 -13.32 -12.50
C THR A 194 4.59 -12.68 -11.31
N ALA A 195 5.04 -13.50 -10.35
CA ALA A 195 5.82 -12.99 -9.22
C ALA A 195 7.07 -12.23 -9.65
N SER A 196 7.81 -12.77 -10.63
CA SER A 196 8.99 -12.10 -11.21
C SER A 196 8.65 -10.76 -11.88
N GLN A 197 7.55 -10.71 -12.63
CA GLN A 197 7.09 -9.47 -13.26
C GLN A 197 6.69 -8.42 -12.22
N ALA A 198 5.88 -8.79 -11.22
CA ALA A 198 5.44 -7.87 -10.17
C ALA A 198 6.63 -7.36 -9.32
N MET A 199 7.63 -8.22 -9.06
CA MET A 199 8.87 -7.80 -8.42
C MET A 199 9.67 -6.81 -9.26
N SER A 200 9.67 -6.93 -10.58
CA SER A 200 10.31 -5.96 -11.46
C SER A 200 9.66 -4.58 -11.35
N TYR A 201 8.32 -4.52 -11.30
CA TYR A 201 7.59 -3.26 -11.05
C TYR A 201 7.90 -2.68 -9.68
N ARG A 202 7.93 -3.51 -8.64
CA ARG A 202 8.36 -3.08 -7.30
C ARG A 202 9.78 -2.53 -7.33
N HIS A 203 10.70 -3.21 -7.99
CA HIS A 203 12.09 -2.77 -8.06
C HIS A 203 12.21 -1.42 -8.77
N TRP A 204 11.49 -1.23 -9.89
CA TRP A 204 11.40 0.08 -10.55
C TRP A 204 10.78 1.15 -9.66
N PHE A 205 9.77 0.79 -8.87
CA PHE A 205 9.15 1.69 -7.90
C PHE A 205 10.14 2.12 -6.80
N GLU A 206 10.88 1.17 -6.23
CA GLU A 206 11.92 1.46 -5.23
C GLU A 206 13.06 2.31 -5.82
N GLN A 207 13.56 1.97 -7.02
CA GLN A 207 14.55 2.79 -7.72
C GLN A 207 14.04 4.21 -7.95
N ALA A 208 12.77 4.35 -8.34
CA ALA A 208 12.15 5.64 -8.56
C ALA A 208 12.04 6.51 -7.30
N LEU A 209 11.97 5.88 -6.12
CA LEU A 209 11.96 6.58 -4.83
C LEU A 209 13.35 6.97 -4.33
N CYS A 210 14.40 6.33 -4.86
CA CYS A 210 15.80 6.60 -4.51
C CYS A 210 16.47 7.60 -5.47
N ALA A 211 15.96 7.77 -6.69
CA ALA A 211 16.53 8.69 -7.67
C ALA A 211 16.45 10.15 -7.20
N SER A 212 17.56 10.88 -7.32
CA SER A 212 17.53 12.34 -7.13
C SER A 212 16.86 12.99 -8.34
N PRO A 213 16.10 14.09 -8.16
CA PRO A 213 15.60 14.88 -9.29
C PRO A 213 16.78 15.40 -10.12
N GLY A 214 17.11 14.71 -11.23
CA GLY A 214 18.22 15.06 -12.10
C GLY A 214 19.07 13.90 -12.63
N ASP A 215 18.97 12.69 -12.07
CA ASP A 215 19.89 11.58 -12.43
C ASP A 215 19.53 10.81 -13.72
N ASN A 216 18.41 11.14 -14.38
CA ASN A 216 18.05 10.50 -15.65
C ASN A 216 18.57 11.30 -16.86
N GLN A 217 19.87 11.16 -17.15
CA GLN A 217 20.39 11.29 -18.52
C GLN A 217 20.22 9.95 -19.22
N THR A 218 19.14 9.80 -19.99
CA THR A 218 19.13 8.84 -21.10
C THR A 218 18.67 9.57 -22.36
N ASP A 219 19.61 9.65 -23.31
CA ASP A 219 19.43 10.11 -24.68
C ASP A 219 18.19 9.51 -25.33
N GLY A 220 17.37 10.35 -25.97
CA GLY A 220 16.29 9.85 -26.82
C GLY A 220 15.08 10.78 -26.98
N ARG A 221 15.25 11.79 -27.84
CA ARG A 221 14.24 12.52 -28.64
C ARG A 221 12.74 12.41 -28.23
N PRO A 222 12.04 13.52 -27.96
CA PRO A 222 10.61 13.48 -27.64
C PRO A 222 9.79 13.02 -28.87
N PRO A 223 8.78 12.14 -28.71
CA PRO A 223 7.80 11.92 -29.76
C PRO A 223 6.91 13.16 -29.87
N SER A 224 6.89 13.75 -31.05
CA SER A 224 6.01 14.84 -31.48
C SER A 224 4.54 14.59 -31.14
N GLU A 225 3.86 15.61 -30.62
CA GLU A 225 2.42 15.70 -30.42
C GLU A 225 1.62 15.18 -31.64
N LYS A 226 0.84 14.11 -31.44
CA LYS A 226 -0.27 13.79 -32.33
C LYS A 226 -1.55 14.42 -31.79
N LYS A 227 -2.01 15.45 -32.48
CA LYS A 227 -3.34 16.06 -32.38
C LYS A 227 -4.43 14.98 -32.40
N VAL A 228 -5.25 14.91 -31.35
CA VAL A 228 -6.56 14.24 -31.42
C VAL A 228 -7.66 15.28 -31.23
N ALA A 229 -8.60 15.22 -32.16
CA ALA A 229 -9.60 16.23 -32.46
C ALA A 229 -10.69 16.38 -31.39
N LYS A 230 -11.20 17.61 -31.29
CA LYS A 230 -12.40 18.03 -30.57
C LYS A 230 -13.61 17.13 -30.91
N ARG A 231 -14.31 16.61 -29.88
CA ARG A 231 -15.77 16.47 -29.90
C ARG A 231 -16.34 17.02 -28.60
N SER A 232 -16.97 18.19 -28.70
CA SER A 232 -17.81 18.80 -27.68
C SER A 232 -19.28 18.56 -28.03
N SER A 233 -20.03 17.94 -27.14
CA SER A 233 -21.48 18.07 -27.00
C SER A 233 -21.83 17.51 -25.62
N GLN A 234 -22.06 18.34 -24.60
CA GLN A 234 -23.30 19.10 -24.31
C GLN A 234 -24.07 18.38 -23.18
N ALA A 235 -24.54 19.19 -22.23
CA ALA A 235 -25.44 18.88 -21.11
C ALA A 235 -24.80 18.20 -19.88
N SER A 236 -25.08 18.61 -18.64
CA SER A 236 -25.81 19.74 -18.10
C SER A 236 -25.59 19.74 -16.58
N ARG A 237 -25.47 20.94 -16.01
CA ARG A 237 -25.80 21.38 -14.64
C ARG A 237 -26.18 20.27 -13.64
N LEU A 238 -25.51 20.25 -12.48
CA LEU A 238 -26.17 20.34 -11.17
C LEU A 238 -25.18 20.73 -10.06
N SER A 239 -25.75 21.42 -9.08
CA SER A 239 -25.21 22.33 -8.07
C SER A 239 -24.11 21.82 -7.15
N SER A 240 -23.16 22.71 -6.90
CA SER A 240 -22.30 22.82 -5.72
C SER A 240 -23.12 22.83 -4.41
N ASN A 241 -22.84 21.89 -3.50
CA ASN A 241 -23.27 21.99 -2.12
C ASN A 241 -22.02 21.92 -1.21
N SER A 242 -21.63 23.10 -0.72
CA SER A 242 -20.55 23.31 0.23
C SER A 242 -21.01 22.90 1.64
N LYS A 243 -20.42 21.84 2.20
CA LYS A 243 -20.54 21.52 3.63
C LYS A 243 -19.16 21.28 4.24
N ARG A 244 -18.56 22.38 4.69
CA ARG A 244 -17.96 22.59 6.02
C ARG A 244 -17.51 21.30 6.73
N ARG A 245 -16.24 20.91 6.55
CA ARG A 245 -15.56 19.98 7.47
C ARG A 245 -15.19 20.73 8.75
N LYS A 246 -15.89 20.43 9.85
CA LYS A 246 -15.45 20.76 11.21
C LYS A 246 -14.15 20.02 11.50
N LEU A 247 -13.16 20.77 11.99
CA LEU A 247 -11.96 20.25 12.63
C LEU A 247 -12.40 19.38 13.82
N LEU A 248 -12.17 18.06 13.74
CA LEU A 248 -12.37 17.16 14.88
C LEU A 248 -11.11 17.24 15.75
N GLN A 249 -11.21 17.94 16.87
CA GLN A 249 -10.27 17.90 17.98
C GLN A 249 -10.44 16.53 18.66
N PHE A 250 -9.39 15.72 18.70
CA PHE A 250 -9.40 14.43 19.40
C PHE A 250 -9.06 14.64 20.89
N PRO A 251 -9.79 14.01 21.83
CA PRO A 251 -9.45 14.03 23.24
C PRO A 251 -8.20 13.18 23.55
N PRO A 252 -7.46 13.49 24.62
CA PRO A 252 -6.23 12.77 24.99
C PRO A 252 -6.53 11.34 25.45
N LEU A 253 -5.72 10.39 25.00
CA LEU A 253 -5.73 8.99 25.41
C LEU A 253 -5.19 8.88 26.84
N ASN A 254 -6.08 8.96 27.83
CA ASN A 254 -5.88 8.39 29.16
C ASN A 254 -7.20 7.76 29.59
N LYS A 255 -7.13 6.52 30.09
CA LYS A 255 -8.22 5.61 30.55
C LYS A 255 -8.73 4.62 29.50
N ILE A 256 -8.06 3.47 29.37
CA ILE A 256 -8.72 2.17 29.30
C ILE A 256 -7.82 1.19 30.09
N GLU A 257 -8.33 0.75 31.24
CA GLU A 257 -7.86 -0.44 31.98
C GLU A 257 -8.10 -1.72 31.18
#